data_AF-A0A0B7GNJ7-F1
#
_entry.id   AF-A0A0B7GNJ7-F1
#
_cell.length_a   1.000
_cell.length_b   1.000
_cell.length_c   1.000
_cell.angle_alpha   90.00
_cell.angle_beta   90.00
_cell.angle_gamma   90.00
#
_symmetry.space_group_name_H-M   'P 1'
#
loop_
_entity.id
_entity.type
_entity.pdbx_description
1 polymer ?
#
loop_
_entity_poly.entity_id
_entity_poly.type
_entity_poly.pdbx_seq_one_letter_code
_entity_poly.pdbx_strand_id
1 'polypeptide(L)' 'MKMTDILRCYGDFDLINEKWNEDYESILIKPKDNQEYKRCRLAKKTPKKEGYFTVF' A
#
# COMPACT_ATOMS: atom_id res chain seq x y z
N MET A 1 -1.42 -9.25 -10.83
CA MET A 1 -1.38 -9.40 -9.36
C MET A 1 -1.45 -8.00 -8.78
N LYS A 2 -2.47 -7.69 -7.99
CA LYS A 2 -2.62 -6.39 -7.32
C LYS A 2 -1.92 -6.42 -5.96
N MET A 3 -1.56 -5.25 -5.42
CA MET A 3 -0.96 -5.15 -4.09
C MET A 3 -1.85 -5.79 -3.02
N THR A 4 -3.18 -5.67 -3.15
CA THR A 4 -4.16 -6.28 -2.25
C THR A 4 -4.01 -7.80 -2.16
N ASP A 5 -3.70 -8.47 -3.28
CA ASP A 5 -3.59 -9.93 -3.33
C ASP A 5 -2.37 -10.39 -2.52
N ILE A 6 -1.27 -9.63 -2.61
CA ILE A 6 -0.03 -9.88 -1.87
C ILE A 6 -0.23 -9.60 -0.38
N LEU A 7 -0.90 -8.50 -0.05
CA LEU A 7 -1.17 -8.11 1.34
C LEU A 7 -1.94 -9.20 2.08
N ARG A 8 -2.92 -9.84 1.45
CA ARG A 8 -3.68 -10.96 2.05
C ARG A 8 -2.81 -12.14 2.50
N CYS A 9 -1.59 -12.30 1.96
CA CYS A 9 -0.65 -13.33 2.42
C CYS A 9 -0.02 -13.03 3.78
N TYR A 10 -0.04 -11.78 4.26
CA TYR A 10 0.60 -11.37 5.51
C TYR A 10 -0.31 -11.45 6.74
N GLY A 11 -1.59 -11.78 6.55
CA GLY A 11 -2.54 -11.97 7.64
C GLY A 11 -3.90 -11.38 7.35
N ASP A 12 -4.69 -11.29 8.43
CA ASP A 12 -6.06 -10.82 8.40
C ASP A 12 -6.16 -9.38 8.92
N PHE A 13 -6.63 -8.48 8.06
CA PHE A 13 -6.79 -7.07 8.33
C PHE A 13 -7.80 -6.46 7.35
N ASP A 14 -8.34 -5.31 7.73
CA ASP A 14 -9.23 -4.55 6.85
C ASP A 14 -8.39 -3.71 5.88
N LEU A 15 -8.84 -3.69 4.63
CA LEU A 15 -8.25 -2.91 3.54
C LEU A 15 -9.20 -1.76 3.22
N ILE A 16 -8.71 -0.53 3.30
CA ILE A 16 -9.45 0.68 2.94
C ILE A 16 -8.70 1.36 1.79
N ASN A 17 -9.35 1.50 0.64
CA ASN A 17 -8.77 2.23 -0.49
C ASN A 17 -8.78 3.74 -0.20
N GLU A 18 -7.65 4.40 -0.42
CA GLU A 18 -7.54 5.85 -0.30
C GLU A 18 -7.71 6.52 -1.67
N LYS A 19 -8.54 7.57 -1.75
CA LYS A 19 -8.79 8.32 -2.99
C LYS A 19 -7.58 9.12 -3.50
N TRP A 20 -6.62 9.40 -2.62
CA TRP A 20 -5.41 10.14 -2.97
C TRP A 20 -4.29 9.15 -3.31
N ASN A 21 -3.47 9.51 -4.30
CA ASN A 21 -2.31 8.72 -4.72
C ASN A 21 -2.66 7.32 -5.25
N GLU A 22 -3.86 7.14 -5.82
CA GLU A 22 -4.35 5.87 -6.39
C GLU A 22 -3.38 5.27 -7.41
N ASP A 23 -2.64 6.11 -8.14
CA ASP A 23 -1.57 5.70 -9.04
C ASP A 23 -0.54 4.78 -8.37
N TYR A 24 -0.35 4.88 -7.05
CA TYR A 24 0.58 4.08 -6.26
C TYR A 24 -0.14 3.02 -5.42
N GLU A 25 -1.31 2.54 -5.85
CA GLU A 25 -2.12 1.52 -5.16
C GLU A 25 -2.31 1.87 -3.67
N SER A 26 -2.80 3.08 -3.44
CA SER A 26 -2.97 3.70 -2.12
C SER A 26 -3.95 2.93 -1.23
N ILE A 27 -3.42 2.26 -0.20
CA ILE A 27 -4.19 1.41 0.70
C ILE A 27 -3.87 1.78 2.15
N LEU A 28 -4.90 1.86 2.98
CA LEU A 28 -4.82 1.92 4.43
C LEU A 28 -5.16 0.55 5.00
N ILE A 29 -4.26 -0.02 5.79
CA ILE A 29 -4.43 -1.29 6.48
C ILE A 29 -4.82 -1.02 7.92
N LYS A 30 -5.89 -1.69 8.37
CA LYS A 30 -6.31 -1.71 9.77
C LYS A 30 -6.11 -3.10 10.36
N PRO A 31 -5.10 -3.30 11.22
CA PRO A 31 -4.94 -4.53 11.98
C PRO A 31 -6.15 -4.79 12.89
N LYS A 32 -6.53 -6.07 13.07
CA LYS A 32 -7.68 -6.44 13.91
C LYS A 32 -7.44 -6.27 15.41
N ASP A 33 -6.19 -6.26 15.84
CA ASP A 33 -5.76 -6.15 17.24
C ASP A 33 -5.67 -4.69 17.74
N ASN A 34 -6.36 -3.76 17.06
CA ASN A 34 -6.47 -2.35 17.46
C ASN A 34 -5.13 -1.56 17.42
N GLN A 35 -4.15 -2.04 16.66
CA GLN A 35 -2.95 -1.25 16.34
C GLN A 35 -3.29 -0.06 15.43
N GLU A 36 -2.37 0.90 15.39
CA GLU A 36 -2.46 2.06 14.49
C GLU A 36 -2.61 1.65 13.02
N TYR A 37 -3.35 2.47 12.28
CA TYR A 37 -3.48 2.31 10.83
C TYR A 37 -2.11 2.39 10.15
N LYS A 38 -1.86 1.49 9.19
CA LYS A 38 -0.65 1.50 8.39
C LYS A 38 -0.99 1.91 6.96
N ARG A 39 -0.26 2.89 6.43
CA ARG A 39 -0.36 3.28 5.03
C ARG A 39 0.57 2.43 4.17
N CYS A 40 0.05 1.96 3.06
CA CYS A 40 0.76 1.15 2.10
C CYS A 40 0.66 1.78 0.71
N ARG A 41 1.78 1.73 -0.02
CA ARG A 41 1.93 2.25 -1.38
C ARG A 41 2.80 1.29 -2.17
N LEU A 42 2.50 1.13 -3.46
CA LEU A 42 3.34 0.44 -4.41
C LEU A 42 4.27 1.45 -5.10
N ALA A 43 5.54 1.47 -4.67
CA ALA A 43 6.55 2.33 -5.25
C ALA A 43 6.88 1.91 -6.70
N LYS A 44 7.15 2.89 -7.57
CA LYS A 44 7.38 2.69 -9.00
C LYS A 44 8.82 3.00 -9.39
N LYS A 45 9.41 2.16 -10.24
CA LYS A 45 10.73 2.44 -10.81
C LYS A 45 10.62 3.63 -11.78
N THR A 46 11.57 4.55 -11.71
CA THR A 46 11.65 5.68 -12.67
C THR A 46 12.79 5.46 -13.65
N PRO A 47 12.73 5.96 -14.89
CA PRO A 47 13.77 5.68 -15.89
C PRO A 47 15.14 6.29 -15.58
N LYS A 48 15.17 7.41 -14.85
CA LYS A 48 16.37 8.26 -14.71
C LYS A 48 17.03 8.20 -13.33
N LYS A 49 16.39 7.56 -12.35
CA LYS A 49 16.88 7.50 -10.97
C LYS A 49 16.89 6.06 -10.51
N GLU A 50 17.94 5.71 -9.78
CA GLU A 50 17.99 4.45 -9.05
C GLU A 50 16.92 4.43 -7.94
N GLY A 51 16.52 3.22 -7.53
CA GLY A 51 15.47 3.00 -6.55
C GLY A 51 14.04 3.08 -7.13
N TYR A 52 13.09 3.23 -6.20
CA TYR A 52 11.65 3.28 -6.49
C TYR A 52 11.07 4.55 -5.88
N PHE A 53 10.27 5.25 -6.66
CA PHE A 53 9.61 6.48 -6.26
C PHE A 53 8.20 6.21 -5.72
N THR A 54 7.81 6.92 -4.68
CA THR A 54 6.46 6.92 -4.11
C THR A 54 6.10 8.31 -3.59
N VAL A 55 4.81 8.55 -3.37
CA VAL A 55 4.25 9.76 -2.76
C VAL A 55 3.60 9.42 -1.42
N PHE A 56 3.51 10.40 -0.51
CA PHE A 56 2.92 10.24 0.82
C PHE A 56 1.63 11.05 0.95
#